data_AF-A0A2S7L2P8-F1
#
_entry.id   AF-A0A2S7L2P8-F1
#
_cell.length_a   1.000
_cell.length_b   1.000
_cell.length_c   1.000
_cell.angle_alpha   90.00
_cell.angle_beta   90.00
_cell.angle_gamma   90.00
#
_symmetry.space_group_name_H-M   'P 1'
#
loop_
_entity.id
_entity.type
_entity.pdbx_description
1 polymer ?
#
loop_
_entity_poly.entity_id
_entity_poly.type
_entity_poly.pdbx_seq_one_letter_code
_entity_poly.pdbx_strand_id
1 'polypeptide(L)'
;MKKTVIIFVIFHFYFNVLLAQSPSWSVNESDYQYTMTFLTKLNLNGKQLIGANDKVGAFVGNTCRGTSSLTYVKSKDTYYAYLTVFSNTNNESIYFKLYDGSSDNITTVSKQVLFKKEEHYGTLFQSYSIAEPTLNDKAELVSFNFLDVTSVSSNINNSNVNIVIYDSSDLTSLSPIFTISEGGKLLKKRIEQVSGETIDDFSSEITYEVLSQDESTLTEYVVSVNQIETPTKFYKKDAVCTIGGAIKVVSNQEGSAVTITSNGEKVLEKKILNGEVIFTNLDTGSYSVSIGNELKIINIILKQNKYEKKLKYSLRILAILAFMFLIYECSKEDSISCEYVEQGDFVLVE
;
A
#
# COMPACT_ATOMS: atom_id res chain seq x y z
N MET A 1 -62.97 64.37 -38.29
CA MET A 1 -62.71 63.01 -37.77
C MET A 1 -61.88 62.23 -38.79
N LYS A 2 -60.59 61.99 -38.55
CA LYS A 2 -59.78 61.04 -39.34
C LYS A 2 -59.18 60.03 -38.36
N LYS A 3 -59.62 58.77 -38.48
CA LYS A 3 -59.13 57.64 -37.69
C LYS A 3 -57.94 57.05 -38.43
N THR A 4 -56.75 57.08 -37.82
CA THR A 4 -55.57 56.39 -38.33
C THR A 4 -55.52 55.03 -37.65
N VAL A 5 -55.62 53.96 -38.44
CA VAL A 5 -55.54 52.57 -38.00
C VAL A 5 -54.07 52.20 -37.89
N ILE A 6 -53.63 51.77 -36.70
CA ILE A 6 -52.29 51.24 -36.45
C ILE A 6 -52.34 49.73 -36.68
N ILE A 7 -51.61 49.25 -37.70
CA ILE A 7 -51.44 47.84 -38.00
C ILE A 7 -50.28 47.31 -37.16
N PHE A 8 -50.57 46.44 -36.21
CA PHE A 8 -49.57 45.68 -35.46
C PHE A 8 -49.08 44.51 -36.33
N VAL A 9 -47.85 44.59 -36.83
CA VAL A 9 -47.17 43.48 -37.50
C VAL A 9 -46.48 42.63 -36.43
N ILE A 10 -47.06 41.46 -36.13
CA ILE A 10 -46.48 40.48 -35.22
C ILE A 10 -45.46 39.63 -36.01
N PHE A 11 -44.18 39.91 -35.81
CA PHE A 11 -43.07 39.13 -36.38
C PHE A 11 -42.86 37.86 -35.54
N HIS A 12 -43.42 36.73 -35.97
CA HIS A 12 -43.15 35.42 -35.36
C HIS A 12 -41.74 34.97 -35.72
N PHE A 13 -40.80 35.16 -34.79
CA PHE A 13 -39.45 34.64 -34.87
C PHE A 13 -39.49 33.13 -34.56
N TYR A 14 -39.59 32.29 -35.59
CA TYR A 14 -39.47 30.85 -35.46
C TYR A 14 -38.01 30.52 -35.10
N PHE A 15 -37.73 30.33 -33.81
CA PHE A 15 -36.50 29.72 -33.34
C PHE A 15 -36.55 28.24 -33.75
N ASN A 16 -35.92 27.89 -34.88
CA ASN A 16 -35.60 26.50 -35.17
C ASN A 16 -34.49 26.09 -34.21
N VAL A 17 -34.89 25.49 -33.08
CA VAL A 17 -33.95 24.74 -32.25
C VAL A 17 -33.59 23.49 -33.06
N LEU A 18 -32.45 23.53 -33.74
CA LEU A 18 -31.81 22.33 -34.25
C LEU A 18 -31.34 21.55 -33.03
N LEU A 19 -32.19 20.64 -32.54
CA LEU A 19 -31.73 19.55 -31.69
C LEU A 19 -30.74 18.77 -32.54
N ALA A 20 -29.46 18.79 -32.17
CA ALA A 20 -28.49 17.98 -32.87
C ALA A 20 -28.89 16.51 -32.70
N GLN A 21 -28.76 15.79 -33.82
CA GLN A 21 -29.35 14.47 -34.01
C GLN A 21 -28.24 13.44 -33.86
N SER A 22 -28.57 12.33 -33.18
CA SER A 22 -27.68 11.19 -33.06
C SER A 22 -27.08 10.83 -34.43
N PRO A 23 -25.78 10.52 -34.53
CA PRO A 23 -25.09 10.41 -35.81
C PRO A 23 -25.77 9.41 -36.76
N SER A 24 -25.93 9.76 -38.04
CA SER A 24 -26.55 8.88 -39.04
C SER A 24 -25.60 7.80 -39.58
N TRP A 25 -24.75 7.23 -38.73
CA TRP A 25 -23.79 6.21 -39.13
C TRP A 25 -24.52 4.94 -39.56
N SER A 26 -24.21 4.46 -40.76
CA SER A 26 -24.77 3.23 -41.33
C SER A 26 -23.74 2.54 -42.21
N VAL A 27 -23.84 1.22 -42.32
CA VAL A 27 -23.02 0.40 -43.22
C VAL A 27 -23.94 -0.41 -44.12
N ASN A 28 -23.64 -0.45 -45.42
CA ASN A 28 -24.26 -1.40 -46.33
C ASN A 28 -23.41 -2.67 -46.34
N GLU A 29 -23.84 -3.65 -45.56
CA GLU A 29 -23.05 -4.88 -45.33
C GLU A 29 -22.81 -5.68 -46.62
N SER A 30 -23.73 -5.59 -47.59
CA SER A 30 -23.64 -6.30 -48.88
C SER A 30 -22.47 -5.85 -49.77
N ASP A 31 -21.85 -4.70 -49.48
CA ASP A 31 -20.71 -4.17 -50.22
C ASP A 31 -19.37 -4.82 -49.81
N TYR A 32 -19.37 -5.66 -48.76
CA TYR A 32 -18.14 -6.19 -48.15
C TYR A 32 -18.13 -7.72 -48.06
N GLN A 33 -16.95 -8.29 -48.26
CA GLN A 33 -16.73 -9.73 -48.24
C GLN A 33 -16.14 -10.25 -46.92
N TYR A 34 -15.55 -9.37 -46.11
CA TYR A 34 -14.88 -9.75 -44.87
C TYR A 34 -15.40 -8.95 -43.68
N THR A 35 -15.35 -9.58 -42.51
CA THR A 35 -15.71 -8.97 -41.24
C THR A 35 -14.58 -9.09 -40.22
N MET A 36 -14.55 -8.18 -39.27
CA MET A 36 -13.79 -8.23 -38.02
C MET A 36 -14.75 -7.84 -36.90
N THR A 37 -14.64 -8.46 -35.73
CA THR A 37 -15.60 -8.23 -34.64
C THR A 37 -14.91 -7.77 -33.36
N PHE A 38 -15.61 -6.94 -32.59
CA PHE A 38 -15.16 -6.45 -31.29
C PHE A 38 -16.26 -6.64 -30.26
N LEU A 39 -15.86 -7.09 -29.09
CA LEU A 39 -16.63 -6.93 -27.86
C LEU A 39 -15.88 -5.90 -27.01
N THR A 40 -16.45 -4.70 -26.90
CA THR A 40 -15.72 -3.51 -26.46
C THR A 40 -16.45 -2.72 -25.38
N LYS A 41 -15.68 -2.14 -24.46
CA LYS A 41 -16.12 -1.03 -23.61
C LYS A 41 -15.66 0.28 -24.23
N LEU A 42 -16.53 1.28 -24.17
CA LEU A 42 -16.28 2.62 -24.69
C LEU A 42 -15.92 3.55 -23.54
N ASN A 43 -14.81 4.26 -23.62
CA ASN A 43 -14.36 5.19 -22.59
C ASN A 43 -14.04 6.57 -23.16
N LEU A 44 -14.47 7.62 -22.45
CA LEU A 44 -14.06 9.00 -22.71
C LEU A 44 -13.52 9.60 -21.42
N ASN A 45 -12.30 10.15 -21.48
CA ASN A 45 -11.63 10.80 -20.35
C ASN A 45 -11.59 9.89 -19.09
N GLY A 46 -11.28 8.60 -19.28
CA GLY A 46 -11.20 7.62 -18.19
C GLY A 46 -12.55 7.16 -17.62
N LYS A 47 -13.68 7.63 -18.16
CA LYS A 47 -15.03 7.23 -17.74
C LYS A 47 -15.71 6.40 -18.82
N GLN A 48 -16.30 5.28 -18.42
CA GLN A 48 -17.06 4.43 -19.31
C GLN A 48 -18.36 5.13 -19.76
N LEU A 49 -18.63 5.07 -21.07
CA LEU A 49 -19.92 5.43 -21.64
C LEU A 49 -20.92 4.33 -21.33
N ILE A 50 -22.08 4.72 -20.80
CA ILE A 50 -23.15 3.83 -20.32
C ILE A 50 -24.55 4.35 -20.69
N GLY A 51 -24.64 5.44 -21.43
CA GLY A 51 -25.88 6.07 -21.83
C GLY A 51 -26.61 5.25 -22.91
N ALA A 52 -27.94 5.26 -22.86
CA ALA A 52 -28.78 4.53 -23.82
C ALA A 52 -28.59 5.00 -25.28
N ASN A 53 -28.13 6.24 -25.47
CA ASN A 53 -27.88 6.83 -26.78
C ASN A 53 -26.40 6.79 -27.19
N ASP A 54 -25.50 6.29 -26.33
CA ASP A 54 -24.08 6.22 -26.62
C ASP A 54 -23.81 5.12 -27.66
N LYS A 55 -22.86 5.39 -28.55
CA LYS A 55 -22.50 4.44 -29.62
C LYS A 55 -21.08 4.62 -30.12
N VAL A 56 -20.60 3.59 -30.80
CA VAL A 56 -19.32 3.59 -31.51
C VAL A 56 -19.54 3.40 -33.00
N GLY A 57 -18.76 4.11 -33.81
CA GLY A 57 -18.65 3.87 -35.25
C GLY A 57 -17.20 3.56 -35.61
N ALA A 58 -16.99 2.58 -36.49
CA ALA A 58 -15.70 2.26 -37.10
C ALA A 58 -15.63 2.85 -38.51
N PHE A 59 -14.48 3.43 -38.88
CA PHE A 59 -14.33 4.17 -40.13
C PHE A 59 -13.04 3.80 -40.86
N VAL A 60 -13.13 3.78 -42.19
CA VAL A 60 -12.00 3.78 -43.12
C VAL A 60 -12.12 5.03 -43.99
N GLY A 61 -11.16 5.96 -43.86
CA GLY A 61 -11.30 7.30 -44.42
C GLY A 61 -12.57 7.99 -43.90
N ASN A 62 -13.47 8.37 -44.81
CA ASN A 62 -14.74 9.01 -44.44
C ASN A 62 -15.93 8.05 -44.40
N THR A 63 -15.73 6.76 -44.66
CA THR A 63 -16.84 5.82 -44.77
C THR A 63 -16.98 5.00 -43.49
N CYS A 64 -18.21 4.96 -42.96
CA CYS A 64 -18.56 4.08 -41.85
C CYS A 64 -18.48 2.61 -42.33
N ARG A 65 -17.75 1.80 -41.58
CA ARG A 65 -17.56 0.36 -41.82
C ARG A 65 -18.21 -0.50 -40.74
N GLY A 66 -18.86 0.10 -39.76
CA GLY A 66 -19.50 -0.60 -38.66
C GLY A 66 -19.98 0.39 -37.63
N THR A 67 -21.10 0.09 -36.98
CA THR A 67 -21.63 0.91 -35.88
C THR A 67 -22.32 0.01 -34.88
N SER A 68 -22.27 0.38 -33.60
CA SER A 68 -22.93 -0.39 -32.53
C SER A 68 -23.30 0.51 -31.36
N SER A 69 -24.49 0.29 -30.81
CA SER A 69 -24.93 0.90 -29.55
C SER A 69 -24.52 0.04 -28.35
N LEU A 70 -24.64 0.60 -27.16
CA LEU A 70 -24.34 -0.12 -25.92
C LEU A 70 -25.46 -1.10 -25.54
N THR A 71 -25.05 -2.29 -25.07
CA THR A 71 -25.92 -3.34 -24.54
C THR A 71 -25.49 -3.67 -23.12
N TYR A 72 -26.43 -3.62 -22.18
CA TYR A 72 -26.19 -3.99 -20.78
C TYR A 72 -26.10 -5.50 -20.62
N VAL A 73 -25.03 -5.98 -19.97
CA VAL A 73 -24.79 -7.39 -19.69
C VAL A 73 -24.87 -7.64 -18.19
N LYS A 74 -26.01 -8.17 -17.74
CA LYS A 74 -26.34 -8.38 -16.32
C LYS A 74 -25.32 -9.23 -15.56
N SER A 75 -24.72 -10.24 -16.20
CA SER A 75 -23.72 -11.10 -15.56
C SER A 75 -22.39 -10.40 -15.24
N LYS A 76 -22.16 -9.23 -15.84
CA LYS A 76 -20.96 -8.40 -15.65
C LYS A 76 -21.29 -7.03 -15.07
N ASP A 77 -22.57 -6.73 -14.83
CA ASP A 77 -23.06 -5.44 -14.32
C ASP A 77 -22.47 -4.24 -15.07
N THR A 78 -22.36 -4.35 -16.40
CA THR A 78 -21.74 -3.30 -17.24
C THR A 78 -22.24 -3.35 -18.68
N TYR A 79 -21.88 -2.33 -19.47
CA TYR A 79 -22.29 -2.15 -20.86
C TYR A 79 -21.17 -2.50 -21.83
N TYR A 80 -21.53 -3.16 -22.94
CA TYR A 80 -20.63 -3.49 -24.03
C TYR A 80 -21.23 -3.05 -25.36
N ALA A 81 -20.38 -2.67 -26.32
CA ALA A 81 -20.78 -2.64 -27.73
C ALA A 81 -20.31 -3.92 -28.41
N TYR A 82 -21.22 -4.56 -29.16
CA TYR A 82 -20.92 -5.69 -30.03
C TYR A 82 -20.77 -5.14 -31.44
N LEU A 83 -19.53 -4.83 -31.84
CA LEU A 83 -19.25 -4.11 -33.07
C LEU A 83 -18.72 -5.07 -34.14
N THR A 84 -19.42 -5.13 -35.27
CA THR A 84 -18.93 -5.76 -36.49
C THR A 84 -18.42 -4.69 -37.44
N VAL A 85 -17.19 -4.85 -37.93
CA VAL A 85 -16.55 -3.97 -38.90
C VAL A 85 -16.37 -4.73 -40.20
N PHE A 86 -16.71 -4.10 -41.32
CA PHE A 86 -16.74 -4.70 -42.65
C PHE A 86 -15.63 -4.13 -43.54
N SER A 87 -15.03 -4.97 -44.38
CA SER A 87 -13.99 -4.56 -45.33
C SER A 87 -13.85 -5.54 -46.50
N ASN A 88 -13.21 -5.08 -47.58
CA ASN A 88 -12.73 -5.91 -48.69
C ASN A 88 -11.19 -6.04 -48.72
N THR A 89 -10.48 -5.32 -47.86
CA THR A 89 -9.01 -5.19 -47.89
C THR A 89 -8.41 -5.56 -46.54
N ASN A 90 -7.48 -6.51 -46.55
CA ASN A 90 -6.73 -6.85 -45.34
C ASN A 90 -5.70 -5.76 -45.02
N ASN A 91 -5.44 -5.53 -43.72
CA ASN A 91 -4.48 -4.56 -43.21
C ASN A 91 -4.76 -3.09 -43.54
N GLU A 92 -5.98 -2.71 -43.93
CA GLU A 92 -6.34 -1.30 -44.00
C GLU A 92 -6.57 -0.73 -42.59
N SER A 93 -6.27 0.55 -42.41
CA SER A 93 -6.38 1.18 -41.10
C SER A 93 -7.80 1.58 -40.78
N ILE A 94 -8.27 1.19 -39.60
CA ILE A 94 -9.57 1.54 -39.03
C ILE A 94 -9.35 2.44 -37.84
N TYR A 95 -10.17 3.47 -37.74
CA TYR A 95 -10.26 4.31 -36.55
C TYR A 95 -11.71 4.36 -36.06
N PHE A 96 -11.88 4.70 -34.78
CA PHE A 96 -13.18 4.73 -34.14
C PHE A 96 -13.63 6.17 -33.87
N LYS A 97 -14.95 6.38 -33.86
CA LYS A 97 -15.58 7.57 -33.30
C LYS A 97 -16.54 7.14 -32.20
N LEU A 98 -16.46 7.80 -31.06
CA LEU A 98 -17.37 7.63 -29.94
C LEU A 98 -18.39 8.76 -29.99
N TYR A 99 -19.67 8.42 -29.82
CA TYR A 99 -20.74 9.39 -29.64
C TYR A 99 -21.24 9.30 -28.20
N ASP A 100 -21.12 10.41 -27.48
CA ASP A 100 -21.73 10.62 -26.16
C ASP A 100 -23.09 11.26 -26.36
N GLY A 101 -24.16 10.48 -26.16
CA GLY A 101 -25.52 10.93 -26.37
C GLY A 101 -26.05 11.88 -25.29
N SER A 102 -25.33 12.03 -24.17
CA SER A 102 -25.70 12.97 -23.10
C SER A 102 -25.24 14.39 -23.41
N SER A 103 -24.07 14.53 -24.04
CA SER A 103 -23.49 15.82 -24.44
C SER A 103 -23.62 16.12 -25.93
N ASP A 104 -24.14 15.16 -26.71
CA ASP A 104 -24.31 15.24 -28.17
C ASP A 104 -22.99 15.55 -28.90
N ASN A 105 -21.92 14.91 -28.43
CA ASN A 105 -20.57 15.11 -28.96
C ASN A 105 -20.02 13.84 -29.60
N ILE A 106 -19.28 14.03 -30.69
CA ILE A 106 -18.53 12.98 -31.36
C ILE A 106 -17.04 13.21 -31.11
N THR A 107 -16.39 12.21 -30.53
CA THR A 107 -14.94 12.19 -30.29
C THR A 107 -14.28 11.16 -31.19
N THR A 108 -13.23 11.57 -31.89
CA THR A 108 -12.41 10.64 -32.69
C THR A 108 -11.37 10.00 -31.79
N VAL A 109 -11.26 8.67 -31.84
CA VAL A 109 -10.28 7.90 -31.09
C VAL A 109 -8.97 7.89 -31.86
N SER A 110 -7.88 8.25 -31.18
CA SER A 110 -6.55 8.38 -31.74
C SER A 110 -5.92 7.03 -32.09
N LYS A 111 -6.22 5.98 -31.29
CA LYS A 111 -5.74 4.61 -31.52
C LYS A 111 -6.43 3.99 -32.73
N GLN A 112 -5.64 3.52 -33.69
CA GLN A 112 -6.11 2.83 -34.89
C GLN A 112 -5.82 1.33 -34.80
N VAL A 113 -6.59 0.53 -35.54
CA VAL A 113 -6.44 -0.92 -35.64
C VAL A 113 -6.36 -1.30 -37.11
N LEU A 114 -5.48 -2.24 -37.46
CA LEU A 114 -5.44 -2.80 -38.81
C LEU A 114 -6.56 -3.82 -38.97
N PHE A 115 -7.37 -3.70 -40.02
CA PHE A 115 -8.38 -4.71 -40.34
C PHE A 115 -7.71 -6.07 -40.57
N LYS A 116 -8.21 -7.09 -39.88
CA LYS A 116 -7.81 -8.49 -40.07
C LYS A 116 -9.06 -9.31 -40.38
N LYS A 117 -9.02 -10.03 -41.50
CA LYS A 117 -10.16 -10.87 -41.94
C LYS A 117 -10.51 -11.88 -40.86
N GLU A 118 -11.79 -11.92 -40.48
CA GLU A 118 -12.40 -12.87 -39.54
C GLU A 118 -11.84 -12.80 -38.10
N GLU A 119 -11.07 -11.76 -37.78
CA GLU A 119 -10.48 -11.58 -36.46
C GLU A 119 -11.54 -11.14 -35.44
N HIS A 120 -11.35 -11.56 -34.19
CA HIS A 120 -12.19 -11.19 -33.06
C HIS A 120 -11.36 -10.57 -31.94
N TYR A 121 -11.79 -9.41 -31.45
CA TYR A 121 -11.15 -8.69 -30.36
C TYR A 121 -12.05 -8.58 -29.13
N GLY A 122 -11.47 -8.91 -27.98
CA GLY A 122 -12.11 -8.75 -26.68
C GLY A 122 -13.00 -9.92 -26.28
N THR A 123 -13.28 -10.00 -24.97
CA THR A 123 -14.17 -10.98 -24.35
C THR A 123 -14.95 -10.29 -23.24
N LEU A 124 -15.97 -10.96 -22.67
CA LEU A 124 -16.70 -10.41 -21.52
C LEU A 124 -15.81 -10.18 -20.28
N PHE A 125 -14.62 -10.77 -20.21
CA PHE A 125 -13.68 -10.56 -19.10
C PHE A 125 -12.58 -9.55 -19.45
N GLN A 126 -11.97 -9.67 -20.63
CA GLN A 126 -10.97 -8.74 -21.17
C GLN A 126 -11.54 -8.11 -22.44
N SER A 127 -12.30 -7.03 -22.29
CA SER A 127 -12.90 -6.37 -23.45
C SER A 127 -11.86 -5.59 -24.25
N TYR A 128 -12.13 -5.36 -25.53
CA TYR A 128 -11.29 -4.44 -26.29
C TYR A 128 -11.61 -3.00 -25.86
N SER A 129 -10.62 -2.26 -25.37
CA SER A 129 -10.83 -0.87 -24.95
C SER A 129 -10.79 0.08 -26.15
N ILE A 130 -11.93 0.69 -26.47
CA ILE A 130 -12.01 1.85 -27.36
C ILE A 130 -12.12 3.09 -26.49
N ALA A 131 -11.01 3.80 -26.34
CA ALA A 131 -10.90 4.90 -25.39
C ALA A 131 -10.18 6.10 -25.98
N GLU A 132 -10.67 7.30 -25.64
CA GLU A 132 -9.94 8.55 -25.88
C GLU A 132 -9.87 9.38 -24.58
N PRO A 133 -8.66 9.70 -24.07
CA PRO A 133 -7.36 9.17 -24.50
C PRO A 133 -7.24 7.65 -24.27
N THR A 134 -6.20 7.04 -24.84
CA THR A 134 -5.91 5.60 -24.63
C THR A 134 -5.66 5.32 -23.14
N LEU A 135 -6.27 4.26 -22.62
CA LEU A 135 -6.11 3.82 -21.22
C LEU A 135 -4.79 3.05 -21.03
N ASN A 136 -4.34 2.96 -19.79
CA ASN A 136 -3.11 2.28 -19.40
C ASN A 136 -3.19 0.77 -19.67
N ASP A 137 -2.18 0.21 -20.33
CA ASP A 137 -2.08 -1.21 -20.71
C ASP A 137 -1.16 -2.03 -19.80
N LYS A 138 -0.59 -1.41 -18.76
CA LYS A 138 0.26 -2.08 -17.78
C LYS A 138 -0.58 -2.81 -16.75
N ALA A 139 -0.13 -4.02 -16.41
CA ALA A 139 -0.70 -4.86 -15.37
C ALA A 139 0.39 -5.18 -14.32
N GLU A 140 0.79 -4.17 -13.55
CA GLU A 140 1.91 -4.27 -12.61
C GLU A 140 1.42 -4.25 -11.16
N LEU A 141 1.90 -5.16 -10.33
CA LEU A 141 1.79 -5.08 -8.87
C LEU A 141 2.98 -4.29 -8.32
N VAL A 142 2.71 -3.09 -7.82
CA VAL A 142 3.73 -2.13 -7.36
C VAL A 142 4.11 -2.36 -5.90
N SER A 143 3.13 -2.67 -5.04
CA SER A 143 3.37 -3.01 -3.64
C SER A 143 2.33 -4.01 -3.15
N PHE A 144 2.71 -4.82 -2.16
CA PHE A 144 1.83 -5.77 -1.48
C PHE A 144 2.30 -5.97 -0.04
N ASN A 145 1.45 -5.69 0.93
CA ASN A 145 1.67 -5.82 2.37
C ASN A 145 0.35 -6.20 3.04
N PHE A 146 0.25 -6.05 4.36
CA PHE A 146 -0.95 -6.39 5.12
C PHE A 146 -1.35 -5.23 6.04
N LEU A 147 -2.65 -5.04 6.23
CA LEU A 147 -3.19 -4.09 7.20
C LEU A 147 -2.86 -4.56 8.62
N ASP A 148 -2.42 -3.62 9.47
CA ASP A 148 -2.09 -3.86 10.89
C ASP A 148 -1.04 -4.95 11.19
N VAL A 149 -0.29 -5.38 10.16
CA VAL A 149 0.78 -6.35 10.29
C VAL A 149 2.08 -5.75 9.79
N THR A 150 3.11 -5.77 10.64
CA THR A 150 4.43 -5.27 10.27
C THR A 150 5.21 -6.35 9.52
N SER A 151 5.46 -6.12 8.23
CA SER A 151 6.34 -6.97 7.43
C SER A 151 7.81 -6.68 7.76
N VAL A 152 8.58 -7.75 7.96
CA VAL A 152 10.05 -7.71 8.02
C VAL A 152 10.62 -7.39 6.65
N SER A 153 10.03 -7.98 5.60
CA SER A 153 10.32 -7.63 4.21
C SER A 153 9.13 -7.92 3.30
N SER A 154 9.03 -7.18 2.20
CA SER A 154 8.08 -7.43 1.11
C SER A 154 8.81 -7.21 -0.21
N ASN A 155 8.99 -8.29 -0.97
CA ASN A 155 9.75 -8.29 -2.22
C ASN A 155 8.88 -8.78 -3.37
N ILE A 156 8.77 -7.97 -4.40
CA ILE A 156 8.08 -8.32 -5.65
C ILE A 156 9.17 -8.51 -6.71
N ASN A 157 9.26 -9.71 -7.28
CA ASN A 157 10.21 -10.03 -8.35
C ASN A 157 9.47 -10.78 -9.46
N ASN A 158 9.38 -10.14 -10.63
CA ASN A 158 8.60 -10.59 -11.78
C ASN A 158 7.14 -10.84 -11.37
N SER A 159 6.77 -12.11 -11.20
CA SER A 159 5.43 -12.59 -10.82
C SER A 159 5.42 -13.28 -9.46
N ASN A 160 6.49 -13.18 -8.67
CA ASN A 160 6.55 -13.76 -7.33
C ASN A 160 6.63 -12.65 -6.29
N VAL A 161 5.76 -12.74 -5.29
CA VAL A 161 5.69 -11.84 -4.15
C VAL A 161 6.06 -12.64 -2.92
N ASN A 162 7.19 -12.31 -2.29
CA ASN A 162 7.66 -12.97 -1.09
C ASN A 162 7.62 -11.98 0.07
N ILE A 163 6.80 -12.29 1.07
CA ILE A 163 6.63 -11.47 2.26
C ILE A 163 7.13 -12.24 3.46
N VAL A 164 7.91 -11.58 4.31
CA VAL A 164 8.35 -12.12 5.59
C VAL A 164 7.69 -11.30 6.68
N ILE A 165 6.97 -11.94 7.59
CA ILE A 165 6.36 -11.33 8.77
C ILE A 165 6.85 -12.04 10.03
N TYR A 166 6.51 -11.51 11.20
CA TYR A 166 6.78 -12.21 12.46
C TYR A 166 5.74 -13.31 12.75
N ASP A 167 6.19 -14.37 13.42
CA ASP A 167 5.40 -15.53 13.86
C ASP A 167 4.28 -15.20 14.87
N SER A 168 4.27 -13.97 15.40
CA SER A 168 3.18 -13.44 16.22
C SER A 168 1.92 -13.07 15.43
N SER A 169 2.00 -13.03 14.10
CA SER A 169 0.85 -12.73 13.23
C SER A 169 0.09 -14.00 12.84
N ASP A 170 -1.23 -13.93 12.72
CA ASP A 170 -2.04 -15.07 12.24
C ASP A 170 -2.12 -15.06 10.71
N LEU A 171 -1.60 -16.11 10.06
CA LEU A 171 -1.62 -16.24 8.59
C LEU A 171 -3.01 -16.50 8.03
N THR A 172 -3.95 -17.01 8.84
CA THR A 172 -5.27 -17.43 8.36
C THR A 172 -6.24 -16.28 8.16
N SER A 173 -5.87 -15.07 8.58
CA SER A 173 -6.75 -13.92 8.66
C SER A 173 -6.07 -12.59 8.32
N LEU A 174 -5.32 -12.55 7.21
CA LEU A 174 -4.61 -11.33 6.79
C LEU A 174 -5.40 -10.51 5.78
N SER A 175 -5.35 -9.18 5.91
CA SER A 175 -5.98 -8.24 4.97
C SER A 175 -4.95 -7.56 4.07
N PRO A 176 -4.85 -7.89 2.77
CA PRO A 176 -3.84 -7.32 1.88
C PRO A 176 -3.98 -5.82 1.62
N ILE A 177 -2.88 -5.09 1.75
CA ILE A 177 -2.74 -3.71 1.26
C ILE A 177 -1.85 -3.73 0.02
N PHE A 178 -2.33 -3.18 -1.09
CA PHE A 178 -1.60 -3.25 -2.35
C PHE A 178 -1.70 -1.96 -3.15
N THR A 179 -0.72 -1.76 -4.03
CA THR A 179 -0.73 -0.74 -5.06
C THR A 179 -0.45 -1.41 -6.40
N ILE A 180 -1.19 -1.03 -7.43
CA ILE A 180 -1.10 -1.58 -8.78
C ILE A 180 -0.90 -0.45 -9.79
N SER A 181 -0.61 -0.81 -11.04
CA SER A 181 -0.58 0.14 -12.17
C SER A 181 -1.86 0.98 -12.22
N GLU A 182 -1.73 2.23 -12.67
CA GLU A 182 -2.81 3.21 -12.71
C GLU A 182 -4.05 2.67 -13.42
N GLY A 183 -5.21 2.75 -12.74
CA GLY A 183 -6.50 2.32 -13.26
C GLY A 183 -6.67 0.81 -13.43
N GLY A 184 -5.66 0.00 -13.09
CA GLY A 184 -5.76 -1.45 -13.08
C GLY A 184 -6.66 -1.99 -11.97
N LYS A 185 -6.82 -3.32 -11.95
CA LYS A 185 -7.60 -4.04 -10.94
C LYS A 185 -6.84 -5.25 -10.42
N LEU A 186 -6.79 -5.44 -9.11
CA LEU A 186 -6.32 -6.69 -8.52
C LEU A 186 -7.49 -7.65 -8.40
N LEU A 187 -7.31 -8.87 -8.88
CA LEU A 187 -8.31 -9.92 -8.88
C LEU A 187 -7.79 -11.16 -8.17
N LYS A 188 -8.70 -11.93 -7.60
CA LYS A 188 -8.46 -13.30 -7.11
C LYS A 188 -9.56 -14.18 -7.65
N LYS A 189 -9.21 -15.21 -8.42
CA LYS A 189 -10.19 -16.06 -9.14
C LYS A 189 -11.18 -15.20 -9.94
N ARG A 190 -10.68 -14.17 -10.65
CA ARG A 190 -11.48 -13.21 -11.44
C ARG A 190 -12.45 -12.31 -10.65
N ILE A 191 -12.36 -12.30 -9.32
CA ILE A 191 -13.15 -11.40 -8.46
C ILE A 191 -12.26 -10.24 -8.03
N GLU A 192 -12.73 -9.01 -8.25
CA GLU A 192 -12.02 -7.79 -7.85
C GLU A 192 -11.81 -7.75 -6.33
N GLN A 193 -10.57 -7.46 -5.92
CA GLN A 193 -10.18 -7.33 -4.52
C GLN A 193 -10.14 -5.86 -4.14
N VAL A 194 -10.50 -5.57 -2.90
CA VAL A 194 -10.45 -4.21 -2.34
C VAL A 194 -9.34 -4.16 -1.30
N SER A 195 -8.40 -3.23 -1.50
CA SER A 195 -7.23 -3.12 -0.64
C SER A 195 -7.63 -2.80 0.80
N GLY A 196 -7.13 -3.60 1.74
CA GLY A 196 -7.39 -3.47 3.17
C GLY A 196 -8.74 -4.03 3.65
N GLU A 197 -9.62 -4.49 2.76
CA GLU A 197 -10.96 -4.98 3.14
C GLU A 197 -11.11 -6.50 3.00
N THR A 198 -10.42 -7.11 2.04
CA THR A 198 -10.51 -8.56 1.81
C THR A 198 -9.64 -9.31 2.80
N ILE A 199 -10.19 -10.32 3.49
CA ILE A 199 -9.43 -11.22 4.37
C ILE A 199 -9.09 -12.50 3.61
N ASP A 200 -7.84 -12.93 3.71
CA ASP A 200 -7.29 -14.12 3.05
C ASP A 200 -6.44 -14.97 4.01
N ASP A 201 -6.41 -16.28 3.73
CA ASP A 201 -5.58 -17.27 4.43
C ASP A 201 -4.29 -17.53 3.64
N PHE A 202 -3.17 -17.03 4.16
CA PHE A 202 -1.83 -17.15 3.59
C PHE A 202 -1.02 -18.31 4.19
N SER A 203 -1.67 -19.30 4.81
CA SER A 203 -1.01 -20.57 5.19
C SER A 203 -0.50 -21.37 3.96
N SER A 204 -0.95 -20.99 2.76
CA SER A 204 -0.46 -21.49 1.48
C SER A 204 -0.34 -20.34 0.47
N GLU A 205 0.32 -20.59 -0.66
CA GLU A 205 0.48 -19.59 -1.71
C GLU A 205 -0.87 -19.18 -2.32
N ILE A 206 -1.05 -17.88 -2.57
CA ILE A 206 -2.23 -17.34 -3.23
C ILE A 206 -1.83 -16.73 -4.57
N THR A 207 -2.58 -17.05 -5.62
CA THR A 207 -2.45 -16.39 -6.93
C THR A 207 -3.44 -15.23 -7.04
N TYR A 208 -2.90 -14.03 -7.24
CA TYR A 208 -3.65 -12.85 -7.66
C TYR A 208 -3.37 -12.55 -9.14
N GLU A 209 -4.27 -11.78 -9.74
CA GLU A 209 -4.19 -11.39 -11.15
C GLU A 209 -4.35 -9.86 -11.22
N VAL A 210 -3.37 -9.14 -11.77
CA VAL A 210 -3.53 -7.72 -12.08
C VAL A 210 -4.05 -7.60 -13.50
N LEU A 211 -5.19 -6.94 -13.67
CA LEU A 211 -5.77 -6.59 -14.97
C LEU A 211 -5.45 -5.11 -15.26
N SER A 212 -4.93 -4.81 -16.45
CA SER A 212 -4.66 -3.43 -16.88
C SER A 212 -5.95 -2.60 -16.98
N GLN A 213 -5.82 -1.27 -16.93
CA GLN A 213 -6.96 -0.36 -17.05
C GLN A 213 -7.72 -0.53 -18.38
N ASP A 214 -6.99 -0.80 -19.46
CA ASP A 214 -7.56 -1.05 -20.79
C ASP A 214 -8.03 -2.50 -21.01
N GLU A 215 -7.92 -3.34 -19.97
CA GLU A 215 -8.27 -4.76 -19.95
C GLU A 215 -7.48 -5.67 -20.93
N SER A 216 -6.46 -5.14 -21.62
CA SER A 216 -5.70 -5.89 -22.62
C SER A 216 -4.63 -6.81 -22.03
N THR A 217 -4.11 -6.49 -20.85
CA THR A 217 -3.05 -7.25 -20.18
C THR A 217 -3.56 -7.82 -18.87
N LEU A 218 -3.32 -9.11 -18.65
CA LEU A 218 -3.56 -9.79 -17.38
C LEU A 218 -2.25 -10.45 -16.94
N THR A 219 -1.78 -10.12 -15.74
CA THR A 219 -0.53 -10.66 -15.19
C THR A 219 -0.79 -11.33 -13.86
N GLU A 220 -0.34 -12.58 -13.74
CA GLU A 220 -0.48 -13.37 -12.51
C GLU A 220 0.69 -13.11 -11.56
N TYR A 221 0.38 -13.08 -10.27
CA TYR A 221 1.31 -12.91 -9.16
C TYR A 221 1.05 -14.00 -8.12
N VAL A 222 2.07 -14.79 -7.80
CA VAL A 222 2.03 -15.77 -6.72
C VAL A 222 2.58 -15.12 -5.45
N VAL A 223 1.75 -15.04 -4.42
CA VAL A 223 2.09 -14.47 -3.11
C VAL A 223 2.36 -15.59 -2.12
N SER A 224 3.57 -15.59 -1.58
CA SER A 224 4.01 -16.46 -0.50
C SER A 224 4.34 -15.64 0.74
N VAL A 225 3.92 -16.13 1.91
CA VAL A 225 4.17 -15.48 3.19
C VAL A 225 4.93 -16.45 4.08
N ASN A 226 6.09 -16.01 4.56
CA ASN A 226 6.91 -16.76 5.50
C ASN A 226 6.94 -16.04 6.84
N GLN A 227 7.04 -16.80 7.93
CA GLN A 227 7.17 -16.27 9.27
C GLN A 227 8.59 -16.48 9.80
N ILE A 228 9.08 -15.49 10.55
CA ILE A 228 10.29 -15.60 11.36
C ILE A 228 9.98 -15.30 12.83
N GLU A 229 10.82 -15.76 13.74
CA GLU A 229 10.63 -15.54 15.18
C GLU A 229 10.56 -14.04 15.52
N THR A 230 9.58 -13.68 16.35
CA THR A 230 9.48 -12.33 16.93
C THR A 230 10.67 -12.08 17.88
N PRO A 231 11.50 -11.04 17.66
CA PRO A 231 12.68 -10.80 18.49
C PRO A 231 12.35 -10.58 19.97
N THR A 232 13.12 -11.19 20.86
CA THR A 232 12.99 -10.92 22.30
C THR A 232 13.42 -9.51 22.64
N LYS A 233 12.64 -8.84 23.48
CA LYS A 233 12.97 -7.51 24.02
C LYS A 233 13.55 -7.62 25.41
N PHE A 234 14.71 -7.01 25.61
CA PHE A 234 15.41 -6.96 26.90
C PHE A 234 15.30 -5.56 27.49
N TYR A 235 14.96 -5.48 28.77
CA TYR A 235 14.86 -4.24 29.51
C TYR A 235 15.69 -4.32 30.79
N LYS A 236 16.16 -3.17 31.26
CA LYS A 236 16.88 -3.08 32.53
C LYS A 236 16.38 -1.96 33.42
N LYS A 237 16.58 -2.14 34.73
CA LYS A 237 16.60 -1.10 35.75
C LYS A 237 17.96 -1.14 36.42
N ASP A 238 18.66 0.00 36.41
CA ASP A 238 19.91 0.13 37.14
C ASP A 238 19.67 0.06 38.66
N ALA A 239 20.70 -0.35 39.39
CA ALA A 239 20.65 -0.42 40.84
C ALA A 239 20.70 0.99 41.44
N VAL A 240 20.10 1.16 42.62
CA VAL A 240 20.28 2.32 43.50
C VAL A 240 20.85 1.84 44.83
N CYS A 241 21.30 2.75 45.70
CA CYS A 241 22.04 2.37 46.90
C CYS A 241 21.30 1.39 47.84
N THR A 242 19.96 1.34 47.77
CA THR A 242 19.13 0.53 48.65
C THR A 242 18.35 -0.58 47.93
N ILE A 243 18.39 -0.64 46.60
CA ILE A 243 17.62 -1.60 45.78
C ILE A 243 18.49 -2.06 44.62
N GLY A 244 18.68 -3.38 44.51
CA GLY A 244 19.40 -3.98 43.39
C GLY A 244 18.73 -3.71 42.04
N GLY A 245 19.48 -3.84 40.97
CA GLY A 245 18.97 -3.70 39.61
C GLY A 245 17.97 -4.79 39.25
N ALA A 246 17.34 -4.63 38.10
CA ALA A 246 16.45 -5.63 37.55
C ALA A 246 16.64 -5.78 36.04
N ILE A 247 16.39 -6.99 35.55
CA ILE A 247 16.33 -7.30 34.12
C ILE A 247 14.96 -7.89 33.84
N LYS A 248 14.29 -7.37 32.81
CA LYS A 248 13.03 -7.91 32.30
C LYS A 248 13.22 -8.37 30.86
N VAL A 249 12.72 -9.54 30.55
CA VAL A 249 12.77 -10.14 29.21
C VAL A 249 11.33 -10.37 28.76
N VAL A 250 10.98 -9.86 27.58
CA VAL A 250 9.64 -9.99 26.97
C VAL A 250 9.80 -10.76 25.67
N SER A 251 9.14 -11.92 25.56
CA SER A 251 9.26 -12.85 24.43
C SER A 251 7.96 -13.63 24.24
N ASN A 252 7.66 -14.02 23.00
CA ASN A 252 6.55 -14.93 22.69
C ASN A 252 6.89 -16.42 22.94
N GLN A 253 8.15 -16.72 23.29
CA GLN A 253 8.62 -18.08 23.57
C GLN A 253 8.19 -18.56 24.97
N GLU A 254 6.89 -18.77 25.15
CA GLU A 254 6.29 -19.18 26.42
C GLU A 254 6.90 -20.50 26.95
N GLY A 255 7.25 -20.53 28.25
CA GLY A 255 7.87 -21.69 28.88
C GLY A 255 9.37 -21.88 28.61
N SER A 256 9.96 -21.14 27.67
CA SER A 256 11.41 -21.14 27.43
C SER A 256 12.18 -20.61 28.64
N ALA A 257 13.34 -21.20 28.92
CA ALA A 257 14.20 -20.80 30.02
C ALA A 257 15.07 -19.60 29.63
N VAL A 258 14.95 -18.51 30.38
CA VAL A 258 15.86 -17.37 30.34
C VAL A 258 16.92 -17.57 31.40
N THR A 259 18.19 -17.58 30.98
CA THR A 259 19.35 -17.75 31.86
C THR A 259 20.11 -16.45 31.99
N ILE A 260 20.42 -16.04 33.22
CA ILE A 260 21.36 -14.97 33.52
C ILE A 260 22.69 -15.58 33.93
N THR A 261 23.74 -15.21 33.21
CA THR A 261 25.13 -15.56 33.50
C THR A 261 25.93 -14.31 33.86
N SER A 262 26.87 -14.45 34.78
CA SER A 262 27.84 -13.41 35.16
C SER A 262 29.20 -14.07 35.26
N ASN A 263 30.23 -13.45 34.67
CA ASN A 263 31.59 -14.02 34.60
C ASN A 263 31.65 -15.46 34.05
N GLY A 264 30.70 -15.85 33.20
CA GLY A 264 30.62 -17.19 32.61
C GLY A 264 29.89 -18.24 33.47
N GLU A 265 29.48 -17.90 34.69
CA GLU A 265 28.70 -18.80 35.56
C GLU A 265 27.22 -18.44 35.56
N LYS A 266 26.35 -19.46 35.59
CA LYS A 266 24.90 -19.28 35.69
C LYS A 266 24.54 -18.77 37.09
N VAL A 267 23.92 -17.60 37.15
CA VAL A 267 23.48 -16.95 38.39
C VAL A 267 22.01 -17.24 38.66
N LEU A 268 21.16 -17.09 37.64
CA LEU A 268 19.71 -17.26 37.75
C LEU A 268 19.16 -17.90 36.49
N GLU A 269 18.04 -18.59 36.63
CA GLU A 269 17.22 -19.05 35.51
C GLU A 269 15.75 -19.02 35.90
N LYS A 270 14.92 -18.56 34.98
CA LYS A 270 13.46 -18.54 35.11
C LYS A 270 12.83 -18.79 33.75
N LYS A 271 11.62 -19.34 33.73
CA LYS A 271 10.86 -19.53 32.49
C LYS A 271 10.05 -18.28 32.15
N ILE A 272 9.85 -18.04 30.86
CA ILE A 272 8.86 -17.07 30.38
C ILE A 272 7.47 -17.55 30.80
N LEU A 273 6.73 -16.67 31.49
CA LEU A 273 5.35 -16.90 31.88
C LEU A 273 4.51 -15.68 31.49
N ASN A 274 3.41 -15.90 30.77
CA ASN A 274 2.56 -14.85 30.21
C ASN A 274 3.35 -13.83 29.39
N GLY A 275 4.31 -14.30 28.58
CA GLY A 275 5.09 -13.48 27.66
C GLY A 275 6.22 -12.65 28.27
N GLU A 276 6.47 -12.73 29.58
CA GLU A 276 7.61 -12.06 30.20
C GLU A 276 8.25 -12.83 31.37
N VAL A 277 9.44 -12.38 31.76
CA VAL A 277 10.10 -12.80 33.00
C VAL A 277 10.94 -11.66 33.57
N ILE A 278 10.95 -11.55 34.90
CA ILE A 278 11.68 -10.49 35.61
C ILE A 278 12.65 -11.09 36.63
N PHE A 279 13.88 -10.62 36.58
CA PHE A 279 14.95 -10.86 37.56
C PHE A 279 15.17 -9.57 38.34
N THR A 280 15.05 -9.63 39.65
CA THR A 280 15.18 -8.47 40.56
C THR A 280 16.34 -8.69 41.51
N ASN A 281 16.74 -7.62 42.22
CA ASN A 281 17.82 -7.64 43.20
C ASN A 281 19.16 -8.10 42.61
N LEU A 282 19.46 -7.66 41.39
CA LEU A 282 20.74 -7.89 40.73
C LEU A 282 21.77 -6.87 41.24
N ASP A 283 22.96 -7.34 41.57
CA ASP A 283 24.07 -6.45 41.89
C ASP A 283 24.53 -5.65 40.65
N THR A 284 25.37 -4.65 40.88
CA THR A 284 26.00 -3.92 39.79
C THR A 284 26.99 -4.83 39.07
N GLY A 285 26.94 -4.88 37.76
CA GLY A 285 27.80 -5.76 36.97
C GLY A 285 27.32 -5.95 35.54
N SER A 286 28.05 -6.78 34.81
CA SER A 286 27.71 -7.19 33.45
C SER A 286 27.09 -8.57 33.47
N TYR A 287 25.92 -8.70 32.85
CA TYR A 287 25.17 -9.94 32.77
C TYR A 287 25.01 -10.33 31.31
N SER A 288 25.23 -11.61 31.01
CA SER A 288 24.83 -12.20 29.73
C SER A 288 23.51 -12.94 29.93
N VAL A 289 22.47 -12.45 29.26
CA VAL A 289 21.10 -12.95 29.34
C VAL A 289 20.81 -13.73 28.07
N SER A 290 20.44 -15.00 28.19
CA SER A 290 20.21 -15.88 27.03
C SER A 290 18.84 -16.54 27.06
N ILE A 291 18.22 -16.65 25.89
CA ILE A 291 16.97 -17.39 25.64
C ILE A 291 17.08 -18.09 24.28
N GLY A 292 16.97 -19.41 24.25
CA GLY A 292 17.22 -20.19 23.03
C GLY A 292 18.60 -19.88 22.44
N ASN A 293 18.62 -19.35 21.23
CA ASN A 293 19.85 -18.93 20.52
C ASN A 293 20.18 -17.43 20.68
N GLU A 294 19.30 -16.66 21.31
CA GLU A 294 19.50 -15.23 21.52
C GLU A 294 20.32 -14.98 22.78
N LEU A 295 21.24 -14.02 22.71
CA LEU A 295 22.08 -13.58 23.82
C LEU A 295 22.21 -12.07 23.80
N LYS A 296 21.97 -11.45 24.96
CA LYS A 296 22.12 -10.00 25.16
C LYS A 296 22.99 -9.72 26.39
N ILE A 297 23.98 -8.85 26.22
CA ILE A 297 24.79 -8.35 27.34
C ILE A 297 24.09 -7.11 27.92
N ILE A 298 23.86 -7.14 29.24
CA ILE A 298 23.18 -6.07 29.97
C ILE A 298 24.03 -5.66 31.16
N ASN A 299 24.38 -4.37 31.21
CA ASN A 299 25.13 -3.79 32.33
C ASN A 299 24.17 -3.11 33.30
N ILE A 300 24.20 -3.53 34.57
CA ILE A 300 23.54 -2.88 35.69
C ILE A 300 24.57 -1.97 36.35
N ILE A 301 24.31 -0.66 36.33
CA ILE A 301 25.17 0.33 37.01
C ILE A 301 24.50 0.83 38.29
N LEU A 302 25.29 1.44 39.18
CA LEU A 302 24.75 2.12 40.36
C LEU A 302 24.40 3.57 40.00
N LYS A 303 23.13 3.94 40.16
CA LYS A 303 22.71 5.35 40.04
C LYS A 303 22.86 6.05 41.39
N GLN A 304 23.66 7.11 41.40
CA GLN A 304 23.94 7.93 42.59
C GLN A 304 24.03 9.41 42.20
N ASN A 305 23.66 10.30 43.12
CA ASN A 305 23.86 11.74 42.94
C ASN A 305 25.33 12.10 43.19
N LYS A 306 25.98 12.73 42.21
CA LYS A 306 27.35 13.22 42.35
C LYS A 306 27.31 14.65 42.93
N TYR A 307 27.66 14.82 44.20
CA TYR A 307 27.83 16.14 44.80
C TYR A 307 29.26 16.66 44.56
N GLU A 308 29.42 17.70 43.73
CA GLU A 308 30.66 18.50 43.72
C GLU A 308 30.66 19.46 44.92
N LYS A 309 31.42 19.13 45.97
CA LYS A 309 31.64 20.03 47.10
C LYS A 309 32.55 21.19 46.66
N LYS A 310 31.98 22.28 46.14
CA LYS A 310 32.72 23.53 45.85
C LYS A 310 33.19 24.15 47.16
N LEU A 311 34.43 23.92 47.57
CA LEU A 311 35.03 24.58 48.73
C LEU A 311 35.12 26.09 48.46
N LYS A 312 34.24 26.87 49.09
CA LYS A 312 34.25 28.34 49.04
C LYS A 312 35.23 28.84 50.11
N TYR A 313 36.51 28.96 49.76
CA TYR A 313 37.49 29.58 50.66
C TYR A 313 37.22 31.09 50.78
N SER A 314 36.79 31.52 51.97
CA SER A 314 36.79 32.94 52.36
C SER A 314 38.22 33.34 52.71
N LEU A 315 38.93 33.95 51.76
CA LEU A 315 40.22 34.59 52.02
C LEU A 315 40.01 35.89 52.81
N ARG A 316 40.00 35.79 54.14
CA ARG A 316 40.46 36.87 55.00
C ARG A 316 41.50 36.27 55.93
N ILE A 317 42.77 36.56 55.68
CA ILE A 317 43.68 37.23 56.62
C ILE A 317 45.07 37.29 56.00
N LEU A 318 45.59 38.51 56.00
CA LEU A 318 46.98 38.86 55.76
C LEU A 318 47.88 38.05 56.71
N ALA A 319 48.85 37.38 56.10
CA ALA A 319 50.26 37.47 56.45
C ALA A 319 50.76 36.74 57.73
N ILE A 320 51.95 36.14 57.52
CA ILE A 320 53.07 36.02 58.48
C ILE A 320 53.18 34.69 59.26
N LEU A 321 54.07 33.86 58.68
CA LEU A 321 55.18 33.12 59.30
C LEU A 321 54.95 31.81 60.09
N ALA A 322 55.85 30.88 59.72
CA ALA A 322 56.54 29.88 60.54
C ALA A 322 55.98 28.44 60.55
N PHE A 323 56.71 27.59 59.81
CA PHE A 323 57.37 26.39 60.31
C PHE A 323 56.52 25.25 60.90
N MET A 324 56.53 24.15 60.15
CA MET A 324 56.88 22.80 60.62
C MET A 324 55.77 21.93 61.24
N PHE A 325 55.55 20.79 60.55
CA PHE A 325 54.94 19.55 61.05
C PHE A 325 53.46 19.59 61.45
N LEU A 326 52.59 19.11 60.56
CA LEU A 326 51.93 17.82 60.77
C LEU A 326 51.19 17.38 59.51
N ILE A 327 51.45 16.12 59.18
CA ILE A 327 50.74 15.26 58.25
C ILE A 327 49.23 15.48 58.44
N TYR A 328 48.56 15.89 57.37
CA TYR A 328 47.27 15.31 57.06
C TYR A 328 47.21 15.19 55.55
N GLU A 329 47.39 13.95 55.08
CA GLU A 329 46.80 13.50 53.83
C GLU A 329 45.35 13.98 53.83
N CYS A 330 45.07 15.05 53.10
CA CYS A 330 43.70 15.33 52.69
C CYS A 330 43.44 14.32 51.58
N SER A 331 42.99 13.13 51.96
CA SER A 331 42.36 12.22 51.01
C SER A 331 41.29 13.05 50.31
N LYS A 332 41.41 13.17 48.98
CA LYS A 332 40.23 13.38 48.15
C LYS A 332 39.42 12.09 48.24
N GLU A 333 38.75 11.89 49.36
CA GLU A 333 37.55 11.08 49.34
C GLU A 333 36.49 11.99 48.75
N ASP A 334 36.25 11.83 47.44
CA ASP A 334 34.96 12.13 46.84
C ASP A 334 33.92 11.39 47.69
N SER A 335 33.36 12.07 48.70
CA SER A 335 32.35 11.49 49.56
C SER A 335 31.07 11.35 48.74
N ILE A 336 30.93 10.22 48.07
CA ILE A 336 29.71 9.81 47.38
C ILE A 336 28.65 9.62 48.46
N SER A 337 27.77 10.60 48.63
CA SER A 337 26.62 10.47 49.51
C SER A 337 25.45 9.88 48.73
N CYS A 338 25.01 8.69 49.15
CA CYS A 338 23.75 8.10 48.70
C CYS A 338 22.57 8.87 49.30
N GLU A 339 22.26 10.04 48.75
CA GLU A 339 20.93 10.62 48.93
C GLU A 339 19.90 9.75 48.21
N TYR A 340 18.63 9.78 48.65
CA TYR A 340 17.54 8.96 48.10
C TYR A 340 17.43 9.14 46.57
N VAL A 341 18.00 8.20 45.81
CA VAL A 341 17.80 8.09 44.37
C VAL A 341 16.70 7.05 44.15
N GLU A 342 15.57 7.49 43.61
CA GLU A 342 14.49 6.57 43.25
C GLU A 342 14.92 5.67 42.08
N GLN A 343 14.58 4.39 42.15
CA GLN A 343 14.85 3.47 41.06
C GLN A 343 13.86 3.77 39.92
N GLY A 344 14.40 4.17 38.77
CA GLY A 344 13.60 4.51 37.59
C GLY A 344 12.86 3.31 36.96
N ASP A 345 12.17 3.58 35.87
CA ASP A 345 11.44 2.58 35.08
C ASP A 345 12.37 1.70 34.23
N PHE A 346 11.79 0.60 33.72
CA PHE A 346 12.49 -0.30 32.81
C PHE A 346 12.82 0.44 31.52
N VAL A 347 14.08 0.41 31.12
CA VAL A 347 14.55 0.98 29.87
C VAL A 347 14.90 -0.15 28.91
N LEU A 348 14.47 -0.05 27.66
CA LEU A 348 14.82 -1.01 26.61
C LEU A 348 16.34 -1.01 26.39
N VAL A 349 16.91 -2.20 26.29
CA VAL A 349 18.31 -2.40 25.96
C VAL A 349 18.39 -2.63 24.44
N GLU A 350 18.69 -1.57 23.71
CA GLU A 350 18.90 -1.59 22.24
C GLU A 350 19.98 -2.58 21.83
#